data_AF-A0A6S7GM92-F1
#
_entry.id   AF-A0A6S7GM92-F1
#
_cell.length_a   1.000
_cell.length_b   1.000
_cell.length_c   1.000
_cell.angle_alpha   90.00
_cell.angle_beta   90.00
_cell.angle_gamma   90.00
#
_symmetry.space_group_name_H-M   'P 1'
#
loop_
_entity.id
_entity.type
_entity.pdbx_description
1 polymer ?
#
loop_
_entity_poly.entity_id
_entity_poly.type
_entity_poly.pdbx_seq_one_letter_code
_entity_poly.pdbx_strand_id
1 'polypeptide(L)'
;MRCAFNWQDRIPIVKWLPRYSFYAFQCDFIAGITVALMVIPQGLAYAVIAGLPTQYGLYSAFMGGFVYCLLGSTKDLAVGPAAIMALMAGAFGRKNDPNFAITLSLFSGVILLFMGILSLGFIVRLIPVPVVSGFTSAASIIIACEQLPNLLGLTADSDEFFPLLKEMFSNISQTKTWDVVLGVICMAMLELMRYFSKIQWPSENEFPPTLPQKIARKFIWVMEIGRNAVIVFACMLIAYAFHCRDKHPFSLTGKVPEGLPPFKV
;
A
#
# COMPACT_ATOMS: atom_id res chain seq x y z
N MET A 1 13.54 10.83 37.07
CA MET A 1 12.40 10.92 38.01
C MET A 1 11.69 12.26 37.85
N ARG A 2 10.58 12.26 37.11
CA ARG A 2 9.36 13.08 37.25
C ARG A 2 8.44 12.61 36.12
N CYS A 3 7.95 11.37 36.23
CA CYS A 3 6.89 10.87 35.36
C CYS A 3 5.59 11.53 35.82
N ALA A 4 5.39 12.80 35.47
CA ALA A 4 4.05 13.36 35.53
C ALA A 4 3.22 12.54 34.52
N PHE A 5 2.17 11.89 35.02
CA PHE A 5 1.20 11.14 34.24
C PHE A 5 0.38 12.13 33.39
N ASN A 6 1.00 12.66 32.34
CA ASN A 6 0.38 13.64 31.45
C ASN A 6 -0.50 12.88 30.45
N TRP A 7 -1.81 12.89 30.67
CA TRP A 7 -2.80 12.36 29.74
C TRP A 7 -2.66 12.93 28.32
N GLN A 8 -2.13 14.15 28.21
CA GLN A 8 -1.83 14.82 26.93
C GLN A 8 -0.75 14.09 26.11
N ASP A 9 0.12 13.27 26.71
CA ASP A 9 1.10 12.44 26.00
C ASP A 9 0.47 11.19 25.38
N ARG A 10 -0.69 10.74 25.89
CA ARG A 10 -1.40 9.53 25.44
C ARG A 10 -2.34 9.80 24.26
N ILE A 11 -2.81 11.03 24.10
CA ILE A 11 -3.71 11.45 23.00
C ILE A 11 -3.07 12.63 22.26
N PRO A 12 -2.17 12.36 21.30
CA PRO A 12 -1.40 13.40 20.62
C PRO A 12 -2.25 14.46 19.90
N ILE A 13 -3.47 14.13 19.50
CA ILE A 13 -4.40 15.05 18.82
C ILE A 13 -4.65 16.35 19.59
N VAL A 14 -4.72 16.28 20.91
CA VAL A 14 -4.98 17.44 21.77
C VAL A 14 -3.83 18.45 21.73
N LYS A 15 -2.62 18.00 21.38
CA LYS A 15 -1.43 18.86 21.30
C LYS A 15 -1.24 19.51 19.94
N TRP A 16 -1.47 18.77 18.85
CA TRP A 16 -1.19 19.27 17.51
C TRP A 16 -2.37 20.05 16.92
N LEU A 17 -3.60 19.63 17.20
CA LEU A 17 -4.80 20.25 16.62
C LEU A 17 -4.93 21.75 16.92
N PRO A 18 -4.67 22.23 18.16
CA PRO A 18 -4.76 23.67 18.46
C PRO A 18 -3.65 24.52 17.82
N ARG A 19 -2.54 23.90 17.39
CA ARG A 19 -1.38 24.56 16.79
C ARG A 19 -1.37 24.46 15.27
N TYR A 20 -2.43 23.91 14.69
CA TYR A 20 -2.50 23.60 13.28
C TYR A 20 -2.79 24.85 12.45
N SER A 21 -1.93 25.15 11.47
CA SER A 21 -2.06 26.34 10.62
C SER A 21 -2.79 26.03 9.32
N PHE A 22 -3.41 27.04 8.73
CA PHE A 22 -4.10 26.89 7.44
C PHE A 22 -3.14 26.54 6.29
N TYR A 23 -1.89 27.02 6.35
CA TYR A 23 -0.86 26.63 5.39
C TYR A 23 -0.53 25.12 5.47
N ALA A 24 -0.41 24.59 6.70
CA ALA A 24 -0.21 23.16 6.90
C ALA A 24 -1.39 22.33 6.35
N PHE A 25 -2.63 22.81 6.54
CA PHE A 25 -3.82 22.16 5.96
C PHE A 25 -3.72 21.99 4.43
N GLN A 26 -3.30 23.03 3.71
CA GLN A 26 -3.18 22.96 2.25
C GLN A 26 -2.11 21.95 1.81
N CYS A 27 -0.97 21.94 2.48
CA CYS A 27 0.10 20.97 2.22
C CYS A 27 -0.35 19.53 2.52
N ASP A 28 -0.97 19.31 3.69
CA ASP A 28 -1.42 17.99 4.12
C ASP A 28 -2.60 17.48 3.28
N PHE A 29 -3.46 18.37 2.78
CA PHE A 29 -4.55 18.00 1.88
C PHE A 29 -4.03 17.45 0.54
N ILE A 30 -3.04 18.11 -0.07
CA ILE A 30 -2.40 17.66 -1.31
C ILE A 30 -1.64 16.34 -1.06
N ALA A 31 -0.93 16.23 0.06
CA ALA A 31 -0.25 15.00 0.46
C ALA A 31 -1.26 13.85 0.69
N GLY A 32 -2.37 14.13 1.37
CA GLY A 32 -3.43 13.17 1.65
C GLY A 32 -4.08 12.62 0.39
N ILE A 33 -4.37 13.47 -0.61
CA ILE A 33 -4.86 13.01 -1.93
C ILE A 33 -3.84 12.09 -2.58
N THR A 34 -2.56 12.45 -2.56
CA THR A 34 -1.49 11.64 -3.16
C THR A 34 -1.40 10.26 -2.49
N VAL A 35 -1.41 10.23 -1.15
CA VAL A 35 -1.37 8.99 -0.38
C VAL A 35 -2.62 8.16 -0.63
N ALA A 36 -3.81 8.77 -0.67
CA ALA A 36 -5.06 8.06 -0.95
C ALA A 36 -5.03 7.40 -2.33
N LEU A 37 -4.59 8.12 -3.37
CA LEU A 37 -4.46 7.58 -4.72
C LEU A 37 -3.47 6.43 -4.82
N MET A 38 -2.47 6.37 -3.94
CA MET A 38 -1.54 5.24 -3.85
C MET A 38 -2.13 4.07 -3.05
N VAL A 39 -2.79 4.35 -1.92
CA VAL A 39 -3.28 3.33 -0.98
C VAL A 39 -4.50 2.58 -1.53
N ILE A 40 -5.35 3.21 -2.34
CA ILE A 40 -6.52 2.55 -2.95
C ILE A 40 -6.14 1.30 -3.76
N PRO A 41 -5.32 1.40 -4.84
CA PRO A 41 -4.93 0.22 -5.63
C PRO A 41 -4.10 -0.78 -4.81
N GLN A 42 -3.24 -0.29 -3.92
CA GLN A 42 -2.44 -1.12 -3.03
C GLN A 42 -3.31 -1.96 -2.07
N GLY A 43 -4.32 -1.36 -1.46
CA GLY A 43 -5.25 -2.03 -0.56
C GLY A 43 -6.06 -3.11 -1.27
N LEU A 44 -6.55 -2.84 -2.48
CA LEU A 44 -7.26 -3.82 -3.31
C LEU A 44 -6.37 -5.04 -3.61
N ALA A 45 -5.11 -4.82 -4.00
CA ALA A 45 -4.16 -5.89 -4.25
C ALA A 45 -3.85 -6.71 -2.99
N TYR A 46 -3.66 -6.04 -1.85
CA TYR A 46 -3.35 -6.72 -0.58
C TYR A 46 -4.52 -7.53 -0.02
N ALA A 47 -5.76 -7.14 -0.27
CA ALA A 47 -6.91 -7.97 0.07
C ALA A 47 -6.91 -9.30 -0.70
N VAL A 48 -6.53 -9.27 -2.00
CA VAL A 48 -6.39 -10.49 -2.81
C VAL A 48 -5.29 -11.40 -2.26
N ILE A 49 -4.14 -10.83 -1.90
CA ILE A 49 -3.04 -11.57 -1.25
C ILE A 49 -3.50 -12.22 0.06
N ALA A 50 -4.30 -11.52 0.85
CA ALA A 50 -4.86 -12.06 2.09
C ALA A 50 -5.98 -13.11 1.87
N GLY A 51 -6.35 -13.41 0.63
CA GLY A 51 -7.46 -14.32 0.31
C GLY A 51 -8.82 -13.78 0.72
N LEU A 52 -8.99 -12.46 0.77
CA LEU A 52 -10.21 -11.77 1.18
C LEU A 52 -10.86 -11.02 0.01
N PRO A 53 -12.18 -10.74 0.09
CA PRO A 53 -12.82 -9.83 -0.86
C PRO A 53 -12.13 -8.47 -0.87
N THR A 54 -11.98 -7.90 -2.08
CA THR A 54 -11.14 -6.72 -2.32
C THR A 54 -11.54 -5.49 -1.50
N GLN A 55 -12.83 -5.34 -1.16
CA GLN A 55 -13.30 -4.22 -0.32
C GLN A 55 -12.67 -4.18 1.08
N TYR A 56 -12.23 -5.31 1.64
CA TYR A 56 -11.63 -5.35 2.97
C TYR A 56 -10.29 -4.62 3.04
N GLY A 57 -9.56 -4.55 1.91
CA GLY A 57 -8.35 -3.74 1.80
C GLY A 57 -8.64 -2.24 1.94
N LEU A 58 -9.74 -1.78 1.34
CA LEU A 58 -10.20 -0.39 1.45
C LEU A 58 -10.70 -0.07 2.86
N TYR A 59 -11.46 -0.98 3.47
CA TYR A 59 -11.94 -0.81 4.84
C TYR A 59 -10.78 -0.73 5.84
N SER A 60 -9.76 -1.58 5.68
CA SER A 60 -8.56 -1.55 6.52
C SER A 60 -7.75 -0.26 6.34
N ALA A 61 -7.62 0.24 5.10
CA ALA A 61 -6.91 1.49 4.82
C ALA A 61 -7.62 2.70 5.45
N PHE A 62 -8.94 2.78 5.29
CA PHE A 62 -9.75 3.86 5.85
C PHE A 62 -9.72 3.85 7.39
N MET A 63 -10.07 2.72 8.00
CA MET A 63 -10.18 2.65 9.46
C MET A 63 -8.82 2.76 10.15
N GLY A 64 -7.76 2.17 9.58
CA GLY A 64 -6.40 2.28 10.09
C GLY A 64 -5.91 3.74 10.14
N GLY A 65 -6.11 4.48 9.05
CA GLY A 65 -5.78 5.91 8.98
C GLY A 65 -6.62 6.76 9.94
N PHE A 66 -7.92 6.48 10.04
CA PHE A 66 -8.83 7.20 10.94
C PHE A 66 -8.42 7.05 12.42
N VAL A 67 -8.17 5.82 12.87
CA VAL A 67 -7.73 5.56 14.26
C VAL A 67 -6.35 6.17 14.52
N TYR A 68 -5.42 6.05 13.56
CA TYR A 68 -4.08 6.61 13.69
C TYR A 68 -4.07 8.14 13.71
N CYS A 69 -5.01 8.82 13.03
CA CYS A 69 -5.16 10.27 13.13
C CYS A 69 -5.43 10.75 14.58
N LEU A 70 -6.19 9.97 15.34
CA LEU A 70 -6.56 10.29 16.72
C LEU A 70 -5.46 9.95 17.73
N LEU A 71 -4.83 8.78 17.58
CA LEU A 71 -3.93 8.19 18.57
C LEU A 71 -2.44 8.20 18.16
N GLY A 72 -2.15 8.51 16.91
CA GLY A 72 -0.82 8.44 16.33
C GLY A 72 0.12 9.52 16.88
N SER A 73 1.35 9.12 17.18
CA SER A 73 2.39 10.03 17.70
C SER A 73 3.12 10.81 16.60
N THR A 74 3.18 10.26 15.38
CA THR A 74 3.94 10.83 14.26
C THR A 74 3.00 11.34 13.20
N LYS A 75 3.10 12.65 12.87
CA LYS A 75 2.23 13.34 11.93
C LYS A 75 2.33 12.83 10.48
N ASP A 76 3.54 12.43 10.07
CA ASP A 76 3.87 12.10 8.66
C ASP A 76 3.69 10.61 8.34
N LEU A 77 3.28 9.78 9.31
CA LEU A 77 3.12 8.35 9.11
C LEU A 77 1.71 8.04 8.59
N ALA A 78 1.63 7.58 7.35
CA ALA A 78 0.41 6.99 6.81
C ALA A 78 0.29 5.53 7.23
N VAL A 79 -0.77 5.19 7.97
CA VAL A 79 -1.08 3.81 8.36
C VAL A 79 -2.11 3.23 7.39
N GLY A 80 -1.82 2.04 6.88
CA GLY A 80 -2.69 1.32 5.97
C GLY A 80 -2.29 -0.15 5.88
N PRO A 81 -2.97 -0.93 5.02
CA PRO A 81 -2.63 -2.33 4.81
C PRO A 81 -1.20 -2.42 4.24
N ALA A 82 -0.43 -3.36 4.78
CA ALA A 82 0.93 -3.65 4.35
C ALA A 82 1.01 -5.07 3.78
N ALA A 83 1.87 -5.29 2.80
CA ALA A 83 2.01 -6.58 2.13
C ALA A 83 2.23 -7.71 3.14
N ILE A 84 3.18 -7.56 4.08
CA ILE A 84 3.49 -8.59 5.08
C ILE A 84 2.31 -8.91 6.00
N MET A 85 1.50 -7.90 6.37
CA MET A 85 0.31 -8.13 7.19
C MET A 85 -0.76 -8.90 6.40
N ALA A 86 -0.91 -8.62 5.10
CA ALA A 86 -1.78 -9.37 4.21
C ALA A 86 -1.31 -10.82 4.03
N LEU A 87 0.00 -11.04 3.87
CA LEU A 87 0.62 -12.37 3.81
C LEU A 87 0.31 -13.20 5.05
N MET A 88 0.54 -12.63 6.24
CA MET A 88 0.29 -13.32 7.50
C MET A 88 -1.21 -13.56 7.72
N ALA A 89 -2.06 -12.61 7.34
CA ALA A 89 -3.51 -12.79 7.39
C ALA A 89 -4.00 -13.89 6.43
N GLY A 90 -3.40 -14.03 5.25
CA GLY A 90 -3.68 -15.12 4.32
C GLY A 90 -3.20 -16.47 4.82
N ALA A 91 -1.95 -16.56 5.28
CA ALA A 91 -1.33 -17.80 5.75
C ALA A 91 -2.00 -18.41 6.99
N PHE A 92 -2.45 -17.56 7.93
CA PHE A 92 -3.16 -18.02 9.13
C PHE A 92 -4.68 -17.91 9.02
N GLY A 93 -5.17 -17.26 7.98
CA GLY A 93 -6.59 -17.04 7.73
C GLY A 93 -7.30 -18.23 7.12
N ARG A 94 -8.63 -18.15 7.06
CA ARG A 94 -9.44 -18.99 6.16
C ARG A 94 -9.77 -18.19 4.92
N LYS A 95 -9.41 -18.71 3.74
CA LYS A 95 -9.73 -18.09 2.45
C LYS A 95 -11.22 -17.78 2.35
N ASN A 96 -11.54 -16.59 1.84
CA ASN A 96 -12.91 -16.10 1.66
C ASN A 96 -13.77 -16.08 2.93
N ASP A 97 -13.18 -16.12 4.13
CA ASP A 97 -13.88 -15.94 5.39
C ASP A 97 -13.42 -14.65 6.09
N PRO A 98 -14.12 -13.52 5.85
CA PRO A 98 -13.76 -12.26 6.47
C PRO A 98 -13.93 -12.24 7.98
N ASN A 99 -14.82 -13.06 8.55
CA ASN A 99 -15.05 -13.08 9.99
C ASN A 99 -13.80 -13.58 10.73
N PHE A 100 -13.10 -14.54 10.13
CA PHE A 100 -11.84 -15.04 10.66
C PHE A 100 -10.77 -13.94 10.67
N ALA A 101 -10.61 -13.21 9.55
CA ALA A 101 -9.64 -12.12 9.47
C ALA A 101 -9.96 -10.98 10.44
N ILE A 102 -11.23 -10.62 10.60
CA ILE A 102 -11.67 -9.63 11.60
C ILE A 102 -11.31 -10.10 13.00
N THR A 103 -11.61 -11.36 13.34
CA THR A 103 -11.30 -11.94 14.66
C THR A 103 -9.79 -11.97 14.92
N LEU A 104 -8.99 -12.38 13.93
CA LEU A 104 -7.53 -12.38 14.00
C LEU A 104 -6.98 -10.98 14.25
N SER A 105 -7.50 -9.98 13.53
CA SER A 105 -7.11 -8.57 13.72
C SER A 105 -7.48 -8.04 15.10
N LEU A 106 -8.65 -8.45 15.64
CA LEU A 106 -9.10 -8.07 16.97
C LEU A 106 -8.17 -8.63 18.04
N PHE A 107 -7.88 -9.94 18.00
CA PHE A 107 -6.94 -10.57 18.94
C PHE A 107 -5.53 -9.98 18.84
N SER A 108 -5.05 -9.74 17.62
CA SER A 108 -3.76 -9.08 17.39
C SER A 108 -3.74 -7.68 18.01
N GLY A 109 -4.82 -6.91 17.85
CA GLY A 109 -4.99 -5.58 18.44
C GLY A 109 -5.00 -5.62 19.97
N VAL A 110 -5.71 -6.59 20.56
CA VAL A 110 -5.74 -6.79 22.03
C VAL A 110 -4.33 -7.12 22.55
N ILE A 111 -3.61 -8.02 21.90
CA ILE A 111 -2.23 -8.37 22.28
C ILE A 111 -1.32 -7.14 22.17
N LEU A 112 -1.39 -6.39 21.07
CA LEU A 112 -0.61 -5.17 20.88
C LEU A 112 -0.94 -4.10 21.93
N LEU A 113 -2.21 -3.99 22.32
CA LEU A 113 -2.65 -3.09 23.40
C LEU A 113 -2.06 -3.52 24.74
N PHE A 114 -2.08 -4.81 25.08
CA PHE A 114 -1.43 -5.33 26.29
C PHE A 114 0.08 -5.09 26.30
N MET A 115 0.76 -5.36 25.17
CA MET A 115 2.19 -5.07 25.02
C MET A 115 2.50 -3.57 25.18
N GLY A 116 1.62 -2.71 24.67
CA GLY A 116 1.71 -1.26 24.84
C GLY A 116 1.54 -0.80 26.29
N ILE A 117 0.55 -1.36 27.01
CA ILE A 117 0.33 -1.07 28.44
C ILE A 117 1.55 -1.47 29.28
N LEU A 118 2.08 -2.67 29.04
CA LEU A 118 3.26 -3.19 29.70
C LEU A 118 4.57 -2.52 29.22
N SER A 119 4.50 -1.60 28.25
CA SER A 119 5.64 -0.87 27.69
C SER A 119 6.72 -1.79 27.10
N LEU A 120 6.32 -2.91 26.48
CA LEU A 120 7.22 -3.87 25.81
C LEU A 120 7.88 -3.32 24.52
N GLY A 121 7.69 -2.03 24.20
CA GLY A 121 8.36 -1.38 23.09
C GLY A 121 9.89 -1.43 23.16
N PHE A 122 10.48 -1.67 24.34
CA PHE A 122 11.91 -1.90 24.47
C PHE A 122 12.37 -3.17 23.73
N ILE A 123 11.52 -4.20 23.61
CA ILE A 123 11.87 -5.46 22.94
C ILE A 123 12.14 -5.23 21.46
N VAL A 124 11.39 -4.33 20.82
CA VAL A 124 11.61 -3.98 19.41
C VAL A 124 13.01 -3.39 19.20
N ARG A 125 13.56 -2.69 20.20
CA ARG A 125 14.93 -2.15 20.16
C ARG A 125 16.02 -3.21 20.33
N LEU A 126 15.67 -4.41 20.80
CA LEU A 126 16.59 -5.54 20.95
C LEU A 126 16.74 -6.35 19.67
N ILE A 127 15.90 -6.11 18.65
CA ILE A 127 15.98 -6.84 17.38
C ILE A 127 17.25 -6.40 16.64
N PRO A 128 18.22 -7.30 16.39
CA PRO A 128 19.45 -6.95 15.70
C PRO A 128 19.17 -6.48 14.25
N VAL A 129 19.90 -5.48 13.78
CA VAL A 129 19.83 -4.99 12.40
C VAL A 129 19.97 -6.11 11.35
N PRO A 130 20.87 -7.11 11.51
CA PRO A 130 20.97 -8.22 10.56
C PRO A 130 19.69 -9.07 10.47
N VAL A 131 18.94 -9.22 11.57
CA VAL A 131 17.67 -9.97 11.59
C VAL A 131 16.60 -9.22 10.83
N VAL A 132 16.48 -7.90 11.06
CA VAL A 132 15.54 -7.06 10.31
C VAL A 132 15.88 -7.08 8.82
N SER A 133 17.17 -6.94 8.47
CA SER A 133 17.63 -7.02 7.09
C SER A 133 17.25 -8.35 6.44
N GLY A 134 17.59 -9.48 7.06
CA GLY A 134 17.26 -10.81 6.56
C GLY A 134 15.75 -11.04 6.40
N PHE A 135 14.96 -10.59 7.39
CA PHE A 135 13.50 -10.63 7.30
C PHE A 135 12.96 -9.79 6.13
N THR A 136 13.44 -8.56 5.95
CA THR A 136 13.00 -7.70 4.85
C THR A 136 13.39 -8.24 3.46
N SER A 137 14.57 -8.86 3.33
CA SER A 137 15.00 -9.52 2.09
C SER A 137 14.19 -10.77 1.78
N ALA A 138 13.86 -11.59 2.79
CA ALA A 138 12.98 -12.74 2.59
C ALA A 138 11.57 -12.30 2.20
N ALA A 139 11.02 -11.29 2.90
CA ALA A 139 9.71 -10.74 2.61
C ALA A 139 9.63 -10.16 1.18
N SER A 140 10.66 -9.48 0.69
CA SER A 140 10.65 -8.94 -0.68
C SER A 140 10.63 -10.04 -1.74
N ILE A 141 11.35 -11.16 -1.52
CA ILE A 141 11.31 -12.33 -2.40
C ILE A 141 9.93 -12.97 -2.39
N ILE A 142 9.34 -13.18 -1.21
CA ILE A 142 7.99 -13.76 -1.09
C ILE A 142 6.95 -12.89 -1.82
N ILE A 143 6.96 -11.58 -1.56
CA ILE A 143 6.06 -10.64 -2.23
C ILE A 143 6.24 -10.70 -3.75
N ALA A 144 7.47 -10.72 -4.24
CA ALA A 144 7.73 -10.81 -5.69
C ALA A 144 7.18 -12.12 -6.29
N CYS A 145 7.36 -13.25 -5.61
CA CYS A 145 6.82 -14.53 -6.05
C CYS A 145 5.29 -14.57 -6.04
N GLU A 146 4.63 -13.95 -5.06
CA GLU A 146 3.16 -13.92 -5.00
C GLU A 146 2.51 -12.95 -5.98
N GLN A 147 3.20 -11.91 -6.40
CA GLN A 147 2.70 -11.04 -7.46
C GLN A 147 2.91 -11.63 -8.86
N LEU A 148 3.77 -12.65 -9.01
CA LEU A 148 4.14 -13.20 -10.31
C LEU A 148 2.98 -13.93 -11.02
N PRO A 149 2.14 -14.76 -10.34
CA PRO A 149 0.93 -15.32 -10.95
C PRO A 149 -0.03 -14.24 -11.48
N ASN A 150 -0.26 -13.18 -10.69
CA ASN A 150 -1.11 -12.05 -11.10
C ASN A 150 -0.55 -11.32 -12.32
N LEU A 151 0.78 -11.12 -12.39
CA LEU A 151 1.46 -10.52 -13.54
C LEU A 151 1.34 -11.39 -14.80
N LEU A 152 1.34 -12.72 -14.62
CA LEU A 152 1.22 -13.71 -15.68
C LEU A 152 -0.23 -14.00 -16.10
N GLY A 153 -1.22 -13.44 -15.39
CA GLY A 153 -2.65 -13.71 -15.58
C GLY A 153 -3.06 -15.13 -15.20
N LEU A 154 -2.30 -15.78 -14.33
CA LEU A 154 -2.54 -17.14 -13.83
C LEU A 154 -3.33 -17.10 -12.53
N THR A 155 -4.24 -18.06 -12.34
CA THR A 155 -4.87 -18.34 -11.05
C THR A 155 -4.00 -19.33 -10.30
N ALA A 156 -3.45 -18.93 -9.16
CA ALA A 156 -2.72 -19.82 -8.27
C ALA A 156 -3.40 -19.83 -6.90
N ASP A 157 -3.73 -21.02 -6.42
CA ASP A 157 -4.47 -21.20 -5.16
C ASP A 157 -3.56 -21.63 -3.99
N SER A 158 -2.26 -21.79 -4.23
CA SER A 158 -1.30 -22.16 -3.18
C SER A 158 -0.95 -21.00 -2.24
N ASP A 159 -1.06 -21.22 -0.92
CA ASP A 159 -0.67 -20.23 0.12
C ASP A 159 0.79 -20.36 0.56
N GLU A 160 1.43 -21.49 0.26
CA GLU A 160 2.82 -21.74 0.61
C GLU A 160 3.76 -21.39 -0.54
N PHE A 161 4.92 -20.83 -0.21
CA PHE A 161 5.92 -20.37 -1.19
C PHE A 161 6.36 -21.47 -2.17
N PHE A 162 6.70 -22.67 -1.69
CA PHE A 162 7.19 -23.74 -2.56
C PHE A 162 6.08 -24.34 -3.46
N PRO A 163 4.89 -24.70 -2.93
CA PRO A 163 3.75 -25.06 -3.76
C PRO A 163 3.36 -24.00 -4.80
N LEU A 164 3.35 -22.72 -4.42
CA LEU A 164 3.07 -21.62 -5.34
C LEU A 164 4.04 -21.59 -6.52
N LEU A 165 5.34 -21.72 -6.26
CA LEU A 165 6.34 -21.80 -7.33
C LEU A 165 6.09 -23.00 -8.24
N LYS A 166 5.83 -24.18 -7.67
CA LYS A 166 5.56 -25.40 -8.44
C LYS A 166 4.33 -25.25 -9.33
N GLU A 167 3.25 -24.69 -8.79
CA GLU A 167 2.00 -24.43 -9.50
C GLU A 167 2.22 -23.41 -10.64
N MET A 168 2.96 -22.34 -10.36
CA MET A 168 3.32 -21.33 -11.37
C MET A 168 4.13 -21.94 -12.53
N PHE A 169 5.16 -22.75 -12.24
CA PHE A 169 5.95 -23.40 -13.29
C PHE A 169 5.15 -24.44 -14.07
N SER A 170 4.22 -25.15 -13.42
CA SER A 170 3.34 -26.10 -14.10
C SER A 170 2.33 -25.41 -15.01
N ASN A 171 1.81 -24.25 -14.60
CA ASN A 171 0.77 -23.51 -15.32
C ASN A 171 1.32 -22.44 -16.26
N ILE A 172 2.64 -22.37 -16.46
CA ILE A 172 3.28 -21.35 -17.30
C ILE A 172 2.79 -21.35 -18.75
N SER A 173 2.25 -22.48 -19.23
CA SER A 173 1.67 -22.59 -20.57
C SER A 173 0.30 -21.94 -20.71
N GLN A 174 -0.40 -21.65 -19.60
CA GLN A 174 -1.74 -21.03 -19.59
C GLN A 174 -1.70 -19.50 -19.41
N THR A 175 -0.53 -18.91 -19.65
CA THR A 175 -0.30 -17.48 -19.42
C THR A 175 -1.11 -16.61 -20.37
N LYS A 176 -1.72 -15.56 -19.81
CA LYS A 176 -2.47 -14.58 -20.60
C LYS A 176 -1.51 -13.53 -21.13
N THR A 177 -1.20 -13.61 -22.42
CA THR A 177 -0.22 -12.73 -23.07
C THR A 177 -0.54 -11.24 -22.88
N TRP A 178 -1.81 -10.86 -22.89
CA TRP A 178 -2.23 -9.47 -22.72
C TRP A 178 -1.97 -8.92 -21.30
N ASP A 179 -2.18 -9.74 -20.27
CA ASP A 179 -1.87 -9.36 -18.88
C ASP A 179 -0.36 -9.18 -18.69
N VAL A 180 0.45 -10.08 -19.26
CA VAL A 180 1.92 -10.00 -19.25
C VAL A 180 2.41 -8.74 -19.94
N VAL A 181 1.92 -8.45 -21.15
CA VAL A 181 2.32 -7.27 -21.92
C VAL A 181 1.96 -5.99 -21.15
N LEU A 182 0.76 -5.91 -20.60
CA LEU A 182 0.34 -4.76 -19.80
C LEU A 182 1.24 -4.59 -18.58
N GLY A 183 1.50 -5.65 -17.84
CA GLY A 183 2.34 -5.62 -16.65
C GLY A 183 3.79 -5.22 -16.93
N VAL A 184 4.40 -5.75 -17.99
CA VAL A 184 5.75 -5.39 -18.42
C VAL A 184 5.83 -3.93 -18.84
N ILE A 185 4.83 -3.43 -19.59
CA ILE A 185 4.75 -2.01 -19.97
C ILE A 185 4.61 -1.13 -18.72
N CYS A 186 3.79 -1.53 -17.74
CA CYS A 186 3.63 -0.79 -16.49
C CYS A 186 4.93 -0.73 -15.69
N MET A 187 5.64 -1.84 -15.55
CA MET A 187 6.95 -1.89 -14.88
C MET A 187 7.98 -1.01 -15.59
N ALA A 188 8.05 -1.09 -16.92
CA ALA A 188 8.95 -0.26 -17.71
C ALA A 188 8.62 1.24 -17.56
N MET A 189 7.34 1.61 -17.58
CA MET A 189 6.89 2.99 -17.36
C MET A 189 7.20 3.49 -15.95
N LEU A 190 6.99 2.67 -14.91
CA LEU A 190 7.35 3.01 -13.53
C LEU A 190 8.84 3.32 -13.40
N GLU A 191 9.69 2.44 -13.92
CA GLU A 191 11.14 2.61 -13.86
C GLU A 191 11.61 3.79 -14.73
N LEU A 192 10.98 4.02 -15.88
CA LEU A 192 11.26 5.18 -16.73
C LEU A 192 10.92 6.49 -16.01
N MET A 193 9.75 6.59 -15.38
CA MET A 193 9.34 7.76 -14.59
C MET A 193 10.31 8.01 -13.42
N ARG A 194 10.76 6.94 -12.75
CA ARG A 194 11.77 6.99 -11.69
C ARG A 194 13.15 7.38 -12.21
N TYR A 195 13.51 6.95 -13.41
CA TYR A 195 14.78 7.33 -14.03
C TYR A 195 14.81 8.83 -14.34
N PHE A 196 13.74 9.36 -14.93
CA PHE A 196 13.62 10.79 -15.24
C PHE A 196 13.63 11.68 -13.99
N SER A 197 13.09 11.20 -12.85
CA SER A 197 13.12 11.98 -11.61
C SER A 197 14.50 12.07 -10.96
N LYS A 198 15.38 11.09 -11.21
CA LYS A 198 16.78 11.09 -10.73
C LYS A 198 17.70 12.04 -11.50
N ILE A 199 17.24 12.63 -12.62
CA ILE A 199 18.03 13.58 -13.39
C ILE A 199 18.32 14.80 -12.50
N GLN A 200 19.59 14.94 -12.12
CA GLN A 200 20.04 16.05 -11.30
C GLN A 200 20.03 17.33 -12.12
N TRP A 201 19.24 18.30 -11.69
CA TRP A 201 19.16 19.60 -12.32
C TRP A 201 20.29 20.50 -11.82
N PRO A 202 20.93 21.32 -12.68
CA PRO A 202 21.99 22.24 -12.26
C PRO A 202 21.48 23.20 -11.18
N SER A 203 22.34 23.46 -10.19
CA SER A 203 22.05 24.30 -9.03
C SER A 203 21.63 25.70 -9.45
N GLU A 204 20.58 26.24 -8.80
CA GLU A 204 20.06 27.59 -9.07
C GLU A 204 21.12 28.71 -8.89
N ASN A 205 22.22 28.40 -8.20
CA ASN A 205 23.26 29.36 -7.86
C ASN A 205 24.24 29.68 -9.02
N GLU A 206 24.30 28.86 -10.08
CA GLU A 206 25.23 29.07 -11.21
C GLU A 206 24.55 29.63 -12.46
N PHE A 207 23.28 29.27 -12.70
CA PHE A 207 22.48 29.81 -13.80
C PHE A 207 21.01 29.96 -13.35
N PRO A 208 20.39 31.14 -13.50
CA PRO A 208 18.96 31.28 -13.22
C PRO A 208 18.18 30.37 -14.18
N PRO A 209 17.36 29.43 -13.68
CA PRO A 209 16.70 28.47 -14.55
C PRO A 209 15.72 29.20 -15.47
N THR A 210 15.78 28.87 -16.75
CA THR A 210 14.85 29.40 -17.75
C THR A 210 13.42 28.97 -17.41
N LEU A 211 12.43 29.77 -17.81
CA LEU A 211 11.02 29.47 -17.59
C LEU A 211 10.61 28.02 -17.99
N PRO A 212 11.05 27.47 -19.15
CA PRO A 212 10.81 26.06 -19.49
C PRO A 212 11.48 25.07 -18.54
N GLN A 213 12.67 25.36 -18.01
CA GLN A 213 13.33 24.49 -17.02
C GLN A 213 12.57 24.48 -15.69
N LYS A 214 12.04 25.61 -15.22
CA LYS A 214 11.20 25.67 -14.01
C LYS A 214 9.93 24.84 -14.18
N ILE A 215 9.28 24.93 -15.35
CA ILE A 215 8.09 24.14 -15.67
C ILE A 215 8.43 22.65 -15.71
N ALA A 216 9.50 22.26 -16.41
CA ALA A 216 9.93 20.86 -16.51
C ALA A 216 10.27 20.25 -15.14
N ARG A 217 11.00 20.99 -14.28
CA ARG A 217 11.30 20.57 -12.90
C ARG A 217 10.03 20.32 -12.10
N LYS A 218 9.09 21.26 -12.14
CA LYS A 218 7.81 21.13 -11.41
C LYS A 218 6.97 19.98 -11.95
N PHE A 219 6.96 19.78 -13.26
CA PHE A 219 6.24 18.67 -13.91
C PHE A 219 6.80 17.30 -13.51
N ILE A 220 8.12 17.12 -13.58
CA ILE A 220 8.79 15.86 -13.19
C ILE A 220 8.55 15.56 -11.71
N TRP A 221 8.62 16.57 -10.84
CA TRP A 221 8.34 16.42 -9.42
C TRP A 221 6.89 15.96 -9.16
N VAL A 222 5.91 16.55 -9.84
CA VAL A 222 4.50 16.12 -9.75
C VAL A 222 4.32 14.69 -10.28
N MET A 223 4.94 14.36 -11.41
CA MET A 223 4.86 13.03 -12.01
C MET A 223 5.50 11.95 -11.13
N GLU A 224 6.59 12.27 -10.42
CA GLU A 224 7.24 11.34 -9.49
C GLU A 224 6.36 11.05 -8.27
N ILE A 225 5.78 12.10 -7.68
CA ILE A 225 4.86 12.00 -6.53
C ILE A 225 3.62 11.19 -6.91
N GLY A 226 3.10 11.39 -8.12
CA GLY A 226 1.90 10.73 -8.62
C GLY A 226 2.13 9.42 -9.39
N ARG A 227 3.34 8.88 -9.51
CA ARG A 227 3.66 7.80 -10.49
C ARG A 227 2.72 6.60 -10.43
N ASN A 228 2.39 6.13 -9.22
CA ASN A 228 1.52 4.97 -9.02
C ASN A 228 0.09 5.29 -9.47
N ALA A 229 -0.40 6.48 -9.12
CA ALA A 229 -1.72 6.96 -9.51
C ALA A 229 -1.82 7.13 -11.04
N VAL A 230 -0.82 7.78 -11.65
CA VAL A 230 -0.75 8.00 -13.10
C VAL A 230 -0.88 6.69 -13.87
N ILE A 231 -0.17 5.65 -13.45
CA ILE A 231 -0.19 4.36 -14.13
C ILE A 231 -1.51 3.63 -13.91
N VAL A 232 -2.06 3.66 -12.70
CA VAL A 232 -3.37 3.05 -12.42
C VAL A 232 -4.47 3.72 -13.25
N PHE A 233 -4.50 5.06 -13.33
CA PHE A 233 -5.46 5.78 -14.17
C PHE A 233 -5.25 5.49 -15.66
N ALA A 234 -4.00 5.44 -16.13
CA ALA A 234 -3.71 5.08 -17.52
C ALA A 234 -4.20 3.66 -17.87
N CYS A 235 -3.94 2.68 -16.99
CA CYS A 235 -4.41 1.32 -17.15
C CYS A 235 -5.95 1.24 -17.12
N MET A 236 -6.58 1.98 -16.21
CA MET A 236 -8.04 2.07 -16.11
C MET A 236 -8.65 2.62 -17.39
N LEU A 237 -8.08 3.68 -17.98
CA LEU A 237 -8.56 4.25 -19.24
C LEU A 237 -8.38 3.28 -20.41
N ILE A 238 -7.24 2.58 -20.49
CA ILE A 238 -6.99 1.56 -21.50
C ILE A 238 -8.01 0.42 -21.36
N ALA A 239 -8.18 -0.12 -20.16
CA ALA A 239 -9.15 -1.19 -19.88
C ALA A 239 -10.58 -0.76 -20.20
N TYR A 240 -10.97 0.48 -19.85
CA TYR A 240 -12.28 1.04 -20.18
C TYR A 240 -12.49 1.18 -21.69
N ALA A 241 -11.49 1.65 -22.43
CA ALA A 241 -11.57 1.77 -23.90
C ALA A 241 -11.75 0.40 -24.59
N PHE A 242 -11.16 -0.67 -24.06
CA PHE A 242 -11.41 -2.03 -24.53
C PHE A 242 -12.77 -2.57 -24.10
N HIS A 243 -13.23 -2.24 -22.89
CA HIS A 243 -14.55 -2.61 -22.40
C HIS A 243 -15.68 -2.01 -23.27
N CYS A 244 -15.56 -0.75 -23.69
CA CYS A 244 -16.50 -0.13 -24.63
C CYS A 244 -16.52 -0.78 -26.03
N ARG A 245 -15.55 -1.64 -26.34
CA ARG A 245 -15.44 -2.37 -27.61
C ARG A 245 -15.80 -3.85 -27.46
N ASP A 246 -16.45 -4.25 -26.36
CA ASP A 246 -16.81 -5.63 -26.00
C ASP A 246 -15.63 -6.62 -26.00
N LYS A 247 -14.40 -6.11 -25.80
CA LYS A 247 -13.20 -6.94 -25.64
C LYS A 247 -12.75 -6.90 -24.19
N HIS A 248 -12.57 -8.07 -23.59
CA HIS A 248 -12.02 -8.21 -22.24
C HIS A 248 -10.67 -8.95 -22.28
N PRO A 249 -9.61 -8.31 -22.79
CA PRO A 249 -8.30 -8.94 -22.90
C PRO A 249 -7.59 -9.07 -21.54
N PHE A 250 -7.99 -8.30 -20.53
CA PHE A 250 -7.31 -8.20 -19.24
C PHE A 250 -8.10 -8.85 -18.10
N SER A 251 -7.38 -9.42 -17.14
CA SER A 251 -7.96 -9.90 -15.88
C SER A 251 -8.31 -8.71 -14.97
N LEU A 252 -9.62 -8.45 -14.78
CA LEU A 252 -10.11 -7.32 -13.98
C LEU A 252 -10.41 -7.73 -12.53
N THR A 253 -10.24 -6.79 -11.59
CA THR A 253 -10.43 -6.94 -10.13
C THR A 253 -11.87 -7.30 -9.68
N GLY A 254 -12.80 -7.48 -10.63
CA GLY A 254 -14.20 -7.81 -10.36
C GLY A 254 -15.01 -6.62 -9.83
N LYS A 255 -16.24 -6.90 -9.38
CA LYS A 255 -17.11 -5.87 -8.77
C LYS A 255 -16.75 -5.67 -7.31
N VAL A 256 -16.47 -4.42 -6.93
CA VAL A 256 -16.31 -4.02 -5.53
C VAL A 256 -17.66 -3.51 -5.03
N PRO A 257 -18.24 -4.07 -3.96
CA PRO A 257 -19.51 -3.59 -3.42
C PRO A 257 -19.38 -2.17 -2.89
N GLU A 258 -20.41 -1.37 -3.13
CA GLU A 258 -20.47 0.01 -2.67
C GLU A 258 -20.90 0.08 -1.21
N GLY A 259 -20.37 1.08 -0.49
CA GLY A 259 -20.77 1.40 0.87
C GLY A 259 -20.00 0.67 1.98
N LEU A 260 -20.45 0.93 3.20
CA LEU A 260 -19.91 0.33 4.42
C LEU A 260 -20.44 -1.10 4.61
N PRO A 261 -19.68 -1.99 5.25
CA PRO A 261 -20.17 -3.32 5.54
C PRO A 261 -21.41 -3.24 6.45
N PRO A 262 -22.44 -4.08 6.22
CA PRO A 262 -23.63 -4.08 7.07
C PRO A 262 -23.22 -4.46 8.50
N PHE A 263 -23.67 -3.68 9.49
CA PHE A 263 -23.50 -4.03 10.89
C PHE A 263 -24.31 -5.30 11.19
N LYS A 264 -23.60 -6.42 11.33
CA LYS A 264 -24.16 -7.66 11.86
C LYS A 264 -23.86 -7.68 13.36
N VAL A 265 -24.92 -7.62 14.16
CA VAL A 265 -24.89 -7.74 15.62
C VAL A 265 -24.79 -9.21 16.01
#